data_AF-A0A554JXJ9-F1
#
_entry.id   AF-A0A554JXJ9-F1
#
_cell.length_a   1.000
_cell.length_b   1.000
_cell.length_c   1.000
_cell.angle_alpha   90.00
_cell.angle_beta   90.00
_cell.angle_gamma   90.00
#
_symmetry.space_group_name_H-M   'P 1'
#
loop_
_entity.id
_entity.type
_entity.pdbx_description
1 polymer ?
#
loop_
_entity_poly.entity_id
_entity_poly.type
_entity_poly.pdbx_seq_one_letter_code
_entity_poly.pdbx_strand_id
1 'polypeptide(L)' 'MTYSFQCQCGQTLSVDAENDDEALDKLMDVGPDHMAAVHPNAPPMSDEEMKNMLRSGMKKGDM' A
#
# COMPACT_ATOMS: atom_id res chain seq x y z
N MET A 1 -3.56 -8.54 12.50
CA MET A 1 -2.20 -8.87 12.01
C MET A 1 -1.70 -7.64 11.29
N THR A 2 -0.43 -7.27 11.48
CA THR A 2 0.09 -6.07 10.83
C THR A 2 0.64 -6.44 9.47
N TYR A 3 0.18 -5.71 8.45
CA TYR A 3 0.67 -5.81 7.08
C TYR A 3 1.45 -4.55 6.76
N SER A 4 2.55 -4.70 6.05
CA SER A 4 3.40 -3.59 5.65
C SER A 4 3.69 -3.62 4.17
N PHE A 5 3.71 -2.45 3.54
CA PHE A 5 4.15 -2.27 2.17
C PHE A 5 5.31 -1.29 2.16
N GLN A 6 6.47 -1.74 1.69
CA GLN A 6 7.65 -0.90 1.56
C GLN A 6 7.66 -0.25 0.18
N CYS A 7 7.41 1.06 0.12
CA CYS A 7 7.49 1.83 -1.10
C CYS A 7 8.97 2.06 -1.48
N GLN A 8 9.24 2.15 -2.78
CA GLN A 8 10.59 2.41 -3.32
C GLN A 8 11.15 3.78 -2.89
N CYS A 9 10.30 4.70 -2.45
CA CYS A 9 10.70 5.99 -1.89
C CYS A 9 11.26 5.89 -0.45
N GLY A 10 11.32 4.68 0.13
CA GLY A 10 11.83 4.44 1.48
C GLY A 10 10.78 4.60 2.59
N GLN A 11 9.56 5.01 2.25
CA GLN A 11 8.42 5.03 3.18
C GLN A 11 7.78 3.65 3.28
N THR A 12 7.38 3.26 4.50
CA THR A 12 6.64 2.03 4.75
C THR A 12 5.22 2.38 5.15
N LEU A 13 4.24 1.87 4.41
CA LEU A 13 2.84 1.89 4.80
C LEU A 13 2.56 0.67 5.66
N SER A 14 1.81 0.82 6.75
CA SER A 14 1.46 -0.29 7.63
C SER A 14 0.00 -0.20 8.03
N VAL A 15 -0.70 -1.33 7.98
CA VAL A 15 -2.11 -1.45 8.32
C VAL A 15 -2.34 -2.69 9.17
N ASP A 16 -3.27 -2.63 10.10
CA ASP A 16 -3.75 -3.83 10.80
C ASP A 16 -4.96 -4.40 10.07
N ALA A 17 -4.92 -5.69 9.76
CA ALA A 17 -5.99 -6.42 9.09
C ALA A 17 -6.09 -7.87 9.60
N GLU A 18 -7.25 -8.49 9.39
CA GLU A 18 -7.54 -9.88 9.75
C GLU A 18 -7.15 -10.86 8.63
N ASN A 19 -6.97 -10.39 7.40
CA ASN A 19 -6.55 -11.20 6.25
C ASN A 19 -5.92 -10.33 5.15
N ASP A 20 -5.38 -10.98 4.12
CA ASP A 20 -4.64 -10.32 3.03
C ASP A 20 -5.55 -9.43 2.16
N ASP A 21 -6.81 -9.79 1.96
CA ASP A 21 -7.76 -9.02 1.15
C ASP A 21 -8.14 -7.71 1.88
N GLU A 22 -8.41 -7.79 3.18
CA GLU A 22 -8.67 -6.61 4.02
C GLU A 22 -7.42 -5.71 4.13
N ALA A 23 -6.23 -6.31 4.20
CA ALA A 23 -4.98 -5.56 4.19
C ALA A 23 -4.79 -4.79 2.86
N LEU A 24 -5.13 -5.42 1.74
CA LEU A 24 -5.09 -4.78 0.42
C LEU A 24 -6.06 -3.61 0.33
N ASP A 25 -7.31 -3.78 0.76
CA ASP A 25 -8.30 -2.71 0.73
C ASP A 25 -7.86 -1.52 1.62
N LYS A 26 -7.35 -1.80 2.83
CA LYS A 26 -6.82 -0.74 3.71
C LYS A 26 -5.58 -0.03 3.15
N LEU A 27 -4.68 -0.76 2.46
CA LEU A 27 -3.52 -0.17 1.80
C LEU A 27 -3.93 0.64 0.56
N MET A 28 -4.98 0.22 -0.15
CA MET A 28 -5.57 0.94 -1.27
C MET A 28 -6.22 2.25 -0.84
N ASP A 29 -6.75 2.34 0.39
CA ASP A 29 -7.30 3.59 0.92
C ASP A 29 -6.21 4.63 1.23
N VAL A 30 -5.04 4.21 1.75
CA VAL A 30 -3.95 5.12 2.14
C VAL A 30 -2.94 5.40 1.02
N GLY A 31 -2.88 4.54 0.00
CA GLY A 31 -1.95 4.65 -1.12
C GLY A 31 -2.12 5.92 -1.96
N PRO A 32 -3.33 6.30 -2.41
CA PRO A 32 -3.57 7.50 -3.18
C PRO A 32 -3.18 8.78 -2.44
N ASP A 33 -3.49 8.86 -1.14
CA ASP A 33 -3.10 9.98 -0.29
C ASP A 33 -1.58 10.12 -0.18
N HIS A 34 -0.88 8.99 -0.01
CA HIS A 34 0.59 8.96 -0.06
C HIS A 34 1.13 9.46 -1.41
N MET A 35 0.56 8.97 -2.52
CA MET A 35 0.97 9.36 -3.86
C MET A 35 0.74 10.85 -4.11
N ALA A 36 -0.40 11.40 -3.69
CA ALA A 36 -0.70 12.82 -3.82
C ALA A 36 0.22 13.70 -2.95
N ALA A 37 0.56 13.25 -1.74
CA ALA A 37 1.38 14.01 -0.80
C ALA A 37 2.88 13.94 -1.10
N VAL A 38 3.39 12.78 -1.49
CA VAL A 38 4.83 12.51 -1.65
C VAL A 38 5.27 12.55 -3.12
N HIS A 39 4.36 12.26 -4.05
CA HIS A 39 4.63 12.18 -5.48
C HIS A 39 3.69 13.07 -6.32
N PRO A 40 3.59 14.39 -6.06
CA PRO A 40 2.64 15.28 -6.73
C PRO A 40 2.87 15.42 -8.25
N ASN A 41 4.06 15.04 -8.74
CA ASN A 41 4.41 15.06 -10.16
C ASN A 41 4.37 13.66 -10.81
N ALA A 42 4.09 12.60 -10.05
CA ALA A 42 3.93 11.28 -10.63
C ALA A 42 2.62 11.21 -11.41
N PRO A 43 2.57 10.42 -12.51
CA PRO A 43 1.32 10.16 -13.19
C PRO A 43 0.34 9.49 -12.21
N PRO A 44 -0.96 9.81 -12.29
CA PRO A 44 -1.97 9.11 -11.50
C PRO A 44 -1.88 7.62 -11.81
N MET A 45 -1.71 6.81 -10.76
CA MET A 45 -1.73 5.35 -10.85
C MET A 45 -3.18 4.90 -10.79
N SER A 46 -3.58 3.99 -11.69
CA SER A 46 -4.92 3.41 -11.61
C SER A 46 -5.08 2.51 -10.38
N ASP A 47 -6.32 2.32 -9.94
CA ASP A 47 -6.62 1.46 -8.79
C ASP A 47 -6.11 0.02 -9.03
N GLU A 48 -6.19 -0.48 -10.26
CA GLU A 48 -5.69 -1.82 -10.61
C GLU A 48 -4.16 -1.92 -10.55
N GLU A 49 -3.43 -0.90 -11.03
CA GLU A 49 -1.97 -0.85 -10.93
C GLU A 49 -1.52 -0.80 -9.47
N MET A 50 -2.19 0.03 -8.66
CA MET A 50 -1.88 0.16 -7.25
C MET A 50 -2.18 -1.14 -6.50
N LYS A 51 -3.32 -1.77 -6.75
CA LYS A 51 -3.69 -3.05 -6.15
C LYS A 51 -2.69 -4.16 -6.50
N ASN A 52 -2.25 -4.23 -7.76
CA ASN A 52 -1.24 -5.19 -8.19
C ASN A 52 0.13 -4.95 -7.54
N MET A 53 0.52 -3.68 -7.39
CA MET A 53 1.75 -3.29 -6.71
C MET A 53 1.71 -3.66 -5.22
N LEU A 54 0.63 -3.28 -4.53
CA LEU A 54 0.43 -3.61 -3.12
C LEU A 54 0.39 -5.12 -2.91
N ARG A 55 -0.35 -5.87 -3.75
CA ARG A 55 -0.42 -7.33 -3.65
C ARG A 55 0.92 -8.02 -3.83
N SER A 56 1.78 -7.47 -4.68
CA SER A 56 3.11 -8.04 -4.93
C SER A 56 4.16 -7.62 -3.88
N GLY A 57 3.98 -6.46 -3.24
CA GLY A 57 4.95 -5.89 -2.30
C GLY A 57 4.53 -5.95 -0.83
N MET A 58 3.28 -6.28 -0.53
CA MET A 58 2.76 -6.37 0.82
C MET A 58 3.39 -7.56 1.54
N LYS A 59 3.92 -7.30 2.72
CA LYS A 59 4.48 -8.29 3.64
C LYS A 59 3.61 -8.36 4.87
N LYS A 60 3.17 -9.57 5.18
CA LYS A 60 2.59 -9.89 6.47
C LYS A 60 3.70 -9.83 7.52
N GLY A 61 3.53 -8.99 8.53
CA GLY A 61 4.36 -9.01 9.73
C GLY A 61 3.99 -10.22 10.56
N ASP A 62 4.89 -11.19 10.64
CA ASP A 62 4.85 -12.21 11.70
C ASP A 62 5.12 -11.50 13.03
N MET A 63 4.12 -11.52 13.92
CA MET A 63 4.33 -11.20 15.34
C MET A 63 5.11 -12.34 16.00
#